data_AF-C7CHP0-F1
#
_entry.id   AF-C7CHP0-F1
#
_cell.length_a   1.000
_cell.length_b   1.000
_cell.length_c   1.000
_cell.angle_alpha   90.00
_cell.angle_beta   90.00
_cell.angle_gamma   90.00
#
_symmetry.space_group_name_H-M   'P 1'
#
loop_
_entity.id
_entity.type
_entity.pdbx_description
1 polymer ?
#
loop_
_entity_poly.entity_id
_entity_poly.type
_entity_poly.pdbx_seq_one_letter_code
_entity_poly.pdbx_strand_id
1 'polypeptide(L)'
;MIPPDTHLEIGSLLFEGVDQIDLTGPFEVLSRIPNATYRVYGKTAETVRDVRGLKLTPDAAIEDAPQLDVLHVPGGFGQEDLMEDEAVLAWLRRQAGGARSVFSVCTGALLCGAAGLLRGRRATTHWASFDLLPYFGAIPVDQRVVVDGTWVFAAGVTAGIDGALRLAAELRGEDAAKAIQLYMAYAPEPPFDSGTPERAPPAILEQARAAVAAITERRTATARRVAARLGVQP
;
A
#
# COMPACT_ATOMS: atom_id res chain seq x y z
N MET A 1 2.51 -19.85 7.19
CA MET A 1 2.29 -19.50 8.62
C MET A 1 3.62 -19.51 9.36
N ILE A 2 3.87 -18.45 10.13
CA ILE A 2 5.08 -18.27 10.95
C ILE A 2 4.76 -18.71 12.38
N PRO A 3 5.65 -19.49 13.05
CA PRO A 3 5.45 -19.92 14.43
C PRO A 3 5.09 -18.77 15.39
N PRO A 4 4.11 -18.94 16.31
CA PRO A 4 3.66 -17.87 17.21
C PRO A 4 4.73 -17.32 18.16
N ASP A 5 5.76 -18.11 18.48
CA ASP A 5 6.90 -17.73 19.32
C ASP A 5 7.94 -16.87 18.59
N THR A 6 7.89 -16.82 17.27
CA THR A 6 8.74 -15.93 16.46
C THR A 6 8.17 -14.52 16.45
N HIS A 7 8.86 -13.56 17.06
CA HIS A 7 8.48 -12.15 17.00
C HIS A 7 8.53 -11.61 15.56
N LEU A 8 7.57 -10.77 15.19
CA LEU A 8 7.53 -10.12 13.86
C LEU A 8 7.74 -8.61 13.98
N GLU A 9 8.68 -8.09 13.19
CA GLU A 9 8.88 -6.65 12.99
C GLU A 9 8.09 -6.19 11.75
N ILE A 10 7.02 -5.43 11.97
CA ILE A 10 6.18 -4.85 10.92
C ILE A 10 6.50 -3.36 10.82
N GLY A 11 6.74 -2.87 9.61
CA GLY A 11 7.05 -1.47 9.38
C GLY A 11 6.29 -0.87 8.22
N SER A 12 5.79 0.34 8.39
CA SER A 12 5.12 1.10 7.32
C SER A 12 5.92 2.32 6.93
N LEU A 13 5.95 2.63 5.63
CA LEU A 13 6.37 3.95 5.18
C LEU A 13 5.30 4.99 5.56
N LEU A 14 5.73 6.18 5.97
CA LEU A 14 4.92 7.38 6.15
C LEU A 14 5.55 8.55 5.41
N PHE A 15 4.74 9.35 4.72
CA PHE A 15 5.21 10.46 3.90
C PHE A 15 4.17 11.57 3.79
N GLU A 16 4.64 12.77 3.42
CA GLU A 16 3.77 13.92 3.14
C GLU A 16 2.80 13.59 1.99
N GLY A 17 1.51 13.87 2.17
CA GLY A 17 0.49 13.55 1.18
C GLY A 17 0.15 12.06 1.09
N VAL A 18 0.42 11.26 2.14
CA VAL A 18 -0.15 9.91 2.30
C VAL A 18 -1.67 10.00 2.36
N ASP A 19 -2.39 8.99 1.83
CA ASP A 19 -3.80 8.83 2.20
C ASP A 19 -3.84 8.08 3.53
N GLN A 20 -4.19 8.76 4.63
CA GLN A 20 -3.93 8.24 5.97
C GLN A 20 -4.54 6.85 6.20
N ILE A 21 -5.67 6.53 5.58
CA ILE A 21 -6.33 5.22 5.78
C ILE A 21 -5.63 4.08 5.05
N ASP A 22 -4.83 4.38 4.02
CA ASP A 22 -3.92 3.40 3.43
C ASP A 22 -2.88 2.95 4.47
N LEU A 23 -2.55 3.80 5.45
CA LEU A 23 -1.68 3.46 6.58
C LEU A 23 -2.48 2.92 7.78
N THR A 24 -3.48 3.67 8.24
CA THR A 24 -4.16 3.44 9.53
C THR A 24 -5.13 2.26 9.48
N GLY A 25 -5.74 1.97 8.32
CA GLY A 25 -6.58 0.78 8.13
C GLY A 25 -5.77 -0.51 8.31
N PRO A 26 -4.67 -0.70 7.57
CA PRO A 26 -3.72 -1.77 7.84
C PRO A 26 -3.12 -1.76 9.24
N PHE A 27 -2.77 -0.59 9.78
CA PHE A 27 -2.24 -0.48 11.14
C PHE A 27 -3.22 -1.08 12.16
N GLU A 28 -4.52 -0.79 12.05
CA GLU A 28 -5.56 -1.33 12.93
C GLU A 28 -5.57 -2.87 12.94
N VAL A 29 -5.31 -3.51 11.80
CA VAL A 29 -5.26 -4.98 11.70
C VAL A 29 -3.88 -5.52 12.13
N LEU A 30 -2.81 -5.04 11.49
CA LEU A 30 -1.47 -5.61 11.59
C LEU A 30 -0.84 -5.39 12.97
N SER A 31 -1.16 -4.29 13.66
CA SER A 31 -0.71 -4.05 15.05
C SER A 31 -1.31 -5.03 16.07
N ARG A 32 -2.37 -5.76 15.69
CA ARG A 32 -3.04 -6.77 16.54
C ARG A 32 -2.56 -8.20 16.26
N ILE A 33 -1.60 -8.37 15.34
CA ILE A 33 -0.99 -9.68 15.09
C ILE A 33 -0.26 -10.15 16.35
N PRO A 34 -0.53 -11.38 16.84
CA PRO A 34 0.15 -11.91 18.02
C PRO A 34 1.67 -11.95 17.88
N ASN A 35 2.37 -11.52 18.94
CA ASN A 35 3.83 -11.45 19.02
C ASN A 35 4.44 -10.68 17.84
N ALA A 36 3.96 -9.46 17.62
CA ALA A 36 4.46 -8.56 16.60
C ALA A 36 4.57 -7.12 17.13
N THR A 37 5.49 -6.35 16.56
CA THR A 37 5.57 -4.90 16.74
C THR A 37 5.29 -4.23 15.41
N TYR A 38 4.45 -3.19 15.40
CA TYR A 38 4.24 -2.35 14.21
C TYR A 38 4.84 -0.97 14.47
N ARG A 39 5.75 -0.53 13.60
CA ARG A 39 6.34 0.83 13.62
C ARG A 39 6.11 1.57 12.30
N VAL A 40 6.15 2.89 12.38
CA VAL A 40 5.95 3.80 11.24
C VAL A 40 7.24 4.56 10.98
N TYR A 41 7.71 4.54 9.73
CA TYR A 41 8.98 5.12 9.32
C TYR A 41 8.79 6.21 8.28
N GLY A 42 9.28 7.41 8.57
CA GLY A 42 9.29 8.53 7.65
C GLY A 42 10.66 8.72 7.00
N LYS A 43 10.75 9.52 5.93
CA LYS A 43 12.08 9.93 5.41
C LYS A 43 12.94 10.58 6.51
N THR A 44 12.29 11.34 7.39
CA THR A 44 12.81 11.86 8.65
C THR A 44 11.86 11.47 9.77
N ALA A 45 12.21 11.78 11.03
CA ALA A 45 11.32 11.63 12.18
C ALA A 45 10.30 12.79 12.33
N GLU A 46 10.17 13.67 11.34
CA GLU A 46 9.31 14.85 11.42
C GLU A 46 7.84 14.54 11.13
N THR A 47 6.95 15.37 11.65
CA THR A 47 5.51 15.26 11.39
C THR A 47 5.20 15.57 9.93
N VAL A 48 4.42 14.70 9.31
CA VAL A 48 3.88 14.88 7.96
C VAL A 48 2.36 15.11 8.00
N ARG A 49 1.79 15.50 6.87
CA ARG A 49 0.34 15.65 6.69
C ARG A 49 -0.19 14.68 5.66
N ASP A 50 -1.38 14.15 5.92
CA ASP A 50 -2.12 13.37 4.92
C ASP A 50 -2.70 14.27 3.81
N VAL A 51 -3.30 13.66 2.79
CA VAL A 51 -3.94 14.37 1.66
C VAL A 51 -5.04 15.37 2.07
N ARG A 52 -5.53 15.33 3.33
CA ARG A 52 -6.56 16.22 3.89
C ARG A 52 -6.07 17.07 5.06
N GLY A 53 -4.78 17.05 5.38
CA GLY A 53 -4.16 17.86 6.43
C GLY A 53 -4.08 17.23 7.83
N LEU A 54 -4.56 15.99 8.03
CA LEU A 54 -4.35 15.23 9.27
C LEU A 54 -2.85 15.07 9.52
N LYS A 55 -2.39 15.35 10.73
CA LYS A 55 -0.98 15.24 11.10
C LYS A 55 -0.67 13.83 11.61
N LEU A 56 0.42 13.27 11.11
CA LEU A 56 0.96 11.98 11.53
C LEU A 56 2.46 12.13 11.79
N THR A 57 2.96 11.50 12.84
CA THR A 57 4.38 11.54 13.20
C THR A 57 4.94 10.12 13.12
N PRO A 58 6.03 9.89 12.36
CA PRO A 58 6.69 8.59 12.32
C PRO A 58 7.39 8.30 13.64
N ASP A 59 7.55 7.01 13.96
CA ASP A 59 8.32 6.57 15.14
C ASP A 59 9.82 6.82 14.95
N ALA A 60 10.33 6.70 13.72
CA ALA A 60 11.74 6.90 13.38
C ALA A 60 11.93 7.23 11.89
N ALA A 61 13.15 7.60 11.50
CA ALA A 61 13.52 7.74 10.11
C ALA A 61 13.74 6.35 9.44
N ILE A 62 13.58 6.27 8.12
CA ILE A 62 13.79 5.04 7.34
C ILE A 62 15.23 4.49 7.44
N GLU A 63 16.20 5.34 7.73
CA GLU A 63 17.60 4.95 7.95
C GLU A 63 17.82 4.19 9.25
N ASP A 64 16.98 4.44 10.26
CA ASP A 64 17.03 3.78 11.58
C ASP A 64 16.18 2.50 11.62
N ALA A 65 15.44 2.21 10.55
CA ALA A 65 14.59 1.02 10.49
C ALA A 65 15.45 -0.27 10.50
N PRO A 66 15.15 -1.26 11.37
CA PRO A 66 15.75 -2.57 11.26
C PRO A 66 15.27 -3.26 9.98
N GLN A 67 15.81 -4.44 9.69
CA GLN A 67 15.21 -5.29 8.66
C GLN A 67 13.83 -5.74 9.12
N LEU A 68 12.80 -5.39 8.34
CA LEU A 68 11.41 -5.73 8.64
C LEU A 68 11.07 -7.14 8.18
N ASP A 69 10.24 -7.85 8.94
CA ASP A 69 9.59 -9.09 8.49
C ASP A 69 8.43 -8.77 7.54
N VAL A 70 7.72 -7.67 7.77
CA VAL A 70 6.62 -7.21 6.92
C VAL A 70 6.83 -5.73 6.57
N LEU A 71 6.98 -5.46 5.28
CA LEU A 71 7.02 -4.11 4.74
C LEU A 71 5.63 -3.69 4.28
N HIS A 72 5.10 -2.62 4.85
CA HIS A 72 3.86 -2.00 4.42
C HIS A 72 4.11 -0.68 3.67
N VAL A 73 3.55 -0.55 2.47
CA VAL A 73 3.70 0.61 1.58
C VAL A 73 2.32 1.22 1.27
N PRO A 74 1.91 2.29 1.97
CA PRO A 74 0.64 2.97 1.70
C PRO A 74 0.70 3.82 0.41
N GLY A 75 -0.47 4.23 -0.07
CA GLY A 75 -0.63 5.16 -1.18
C GLY A 75 -0.89 6.59 -0.73
N GLY A 76 -1.43 7.40 -1.63
CA GLY A 76 -1.64 8.84 -1.44
C GLY A 76 -1.13 9.67 -2.61
N PHE A 77 -1.36 10.97 -2.57
CA PHE A 77 -0.92 11.88 -3.65
C PHE A 77 0.59 12.12 -3.61
N GLY A 78 1.19 12.21 -2.42
CA GLY A 78 2.64 12.40 -2.27
C GLY A 78 3.48 11.20 -2.69
N GLN A 79 2.84 10.04 -2.91
CA GLN A 79 3.49 8.88 -3.52
C GLN A 79 4.11 9.22 -4.88
N GLU A 80 3.54 10.17 -5.62
CA GLU A 80 4.02 10.56 -6.95
C GLU A 80 5.44 11.12 -6.90
N ASP A 81 5.70 12.07 -6.01
CA ASP A 81 7.04 12.66 -5.81
C ASP A 81 8.06 11.60 -5.38
N LEU A 82 7.64 10.62 -4.57
CA LEU A 82 8.50 9.55 -4.09
C LEU A 82 8.91 8.54 -5.17
N MET A 83 8.22 8.49 -6.32
CA MET A 83 8.62 7.59 -7.43
C MET A 83 9.97 7.97 -8.05
N GLU A 84 10.47 9.17 -7.76
CA GLU A 84 11.79 9.65 -8.21
C GLU A 84 12.75 9.91 -7.04
N ASP A 85 12.34 9.66 -5.79
CA ASP A 85 13.17 9.83 -4.59
C ASP A 85 14.03 8.58 -4.31
N GLU A 86 15.29 8.61 -4.74
CA GLU A 86 16.17 7.44 -4.63
C GLU A 86 16.44 6.99 -3.20
N ALA A 87 16.37 7.87 -2.19
CA ALA A 87 16.55 7.46 -0.79
C ALA A 87 15.42 6.52 -0.34
N VAL A 88 14.18 6.88 -0.69
CA VAL A 88 13.00 6.04 -0.42
C VAL A 88 13.01 4.78 -1.28
N LEU A 89 13.29 4.89 -2.57
CA LEU A 89 13.32 3.73 -3.46
C LEU A 89 14.39 2.71 -3.05
N ALA A 90 15.59 3.16 -2.67
CA ALA A 90 16.65 2.29 -2.18
C ALA A 90 16.27 1.60 -0.86
N TRP A 91 15.60 2.33 0.05
CA TRP A 91 15.08 1.75 1.28
C TRP A 91 14.03 0.67 1.00
N LEU A 92 13.09 0.93 0.09
CA LEU A 92 12.07 -0.06 -0.31
C LEU A 92 12.70 -1.32 -0.90
N ARG A 93 13.71 -1.18 -1.79
CA ARG A 93 14.43 -2.34 -2.35
C ARG A 93 15.11 -3.16 -1.26
N ARG A 94 15.78 -2.49 -0.32
CA ARG A 94 16.44 -3.15 0.83
C ARG A 94 15.43 -3.92 1.69
N GLN A 95 14.39 -3.24 2.15
CA GLN A 95 13.39 -3.84 3.02
C GLN A 95 12.68 -5.00 2.33
N ALA A 96 12.23 -4.81 1.09
CA ALA A 96 11.58 -5.88 0.31
C ALA A 96 12.50 -7.08 0.04
N GLY A 97 13.82 -6.89 -0.04
CA GLY A 97 14.79 -7.96 -0.25
C GLY A 97 14.95 -8.90 0.95
N GLY A 98 14.70 -8.42 2.18
CA GLY A 98 14.77 -9.22 3.41
C GLY A 98 13.42 -9.52 4.05
N ALA A 99 12.34 -8.88 3.60
CA ALA A 99 11.02 -9.06 4.18
C ALA A 99 10.42 -10.43 3.83
N ARG A 100 9.71 -11.01 4.80
CA ARG A 100 8.91 -12.22 4.60
C ARG A 100 7.66 -11.93 3.80
N SER A 101 7.13 -10.71 3.89
CA SER A 101 6.00 -10.26 3.09
C SER A 101 6.09 -8.78 2.78
N VAL A 102 5.61 -8.40 1.60
CA VAL A 102 5.45 -6.99 1.22
C VAL A 102 3.97 -6.76 0.97
N PHE A 103 3.43 -5.74 1.63
CA PHE A 103 2.05 -5.33 1.54
C PHE A 103 1.98 -3.92 1.01
N SER A 104 1.23 -3.69 -0.07
CA SER A 104 0.95 -2.33 -0.54
C SER A 104 -0.53 -2.07 -0.63
N VAL A 105 -0.94 -0.83 -0.36
CA VAL A 105 -2.32 -0.39 -0.48
C VAL A 105 -2.39 0.74 -1.50
N CYS A 106 -3.46 0.76 -2.30
CA CYS A 106 -3.78 1.87 -3.20
C CYS A 106 -2.59 2.13 -4.14
N THR A 107 -2.15 3.38 -4.27
CA THR A 107 -1.02 3.75 -5.12
C THR A 107 0.36 3.41 -4.54
N GLY A 108 0.44 2.81 -3.34
CA GLY A 108 1.68 2.26 -2.80
C GLY A 108 2.30 1.20 -3.73
N ALA A 109 1.47 0.46 -4.48
CA ALA A 109 1.94 -0.45 -5.52
C ALA A 109 2.79 0.27 -6.59
N LEU A 110 2.43 1.49 -6.99
CA LEU A 110 3.21 2.25 -7.98
C LEU A 110 4.57 2.66 -7.43
N LEU A 111 4.67 2.91 -6.12
CA LEU A 111 5.95 3.19 -5.46
C LEU A 111 6.85 1.96 -5.43
N CYS A 112 6.29 0.78 -5.14
CA CYS A 112 6.99 -0.50 -5.32
C CYS A 112 7.41 -0.69 -6.79
N GLY A 113 6.56 -0.30 -7.73
CA GLY A 113 6.84 -0.31 -9.17
C GLY A 113 8.03 0.56 -9.54
N ALA A 114 8.07 1.79 -9.02
CA ALA A 114 9.16 2.73 -9.25
C ALA A 114 10.48 2.26 -8.64
N ALA A 115 10.42 1.48 -7.55
CA ALA A 115 11.57 0.79 -6.98
C ALA A 115 12.04 -0.43 -7.83
N GLY A 116 11.32 -0.78 -8.90
CA GLY A 116 11.63 -1.91 -9.78
C GLY A 116 11.13 -3.26 -9.26
N LEU A 117 10.22 -3.27 -8.28
CA LEU A 117 9.84 -4.48 -7.55
C LEU A 117 8.65 -5.24 -8.15
N LEU A 118 7.99 -4.70 -9.18
CA LEU A 118 6.77 -5.29 -9.74
C LEU A 118 6.93 -6.08 -11.04
N ARG A 119 8.14 -6.18 -11.60
CA ARG A 119 8.37 -6.87 -12.88
C ARG A 119 7.89 -8.32 -12.82
N GLY A 120 6.92 -8.66 -13.67
CA GLY A 120 6.29 -9.98 -13.77
C GLY A 120 5.29 -10.32 -12.66
N ARG A 121 5.03 -9.40 -11.70
CA ARG A 121 4.14 -9.66 -10.57
C ARG A 121 2.69 -9.40 -10.89
N ARG A 122 1.79 -10.22 -10.35
CA ARG A 122 0.35 -9.95 -10.36
C ARG A 122 0.05 -8.92 -9.29
N ALA A 123 -0.48 -7.76 -9.67
CA ALA A 123 -0.72 -6.66 -8.74
C ALA A 123 -2.05 -5.94 -9.03
N THR A 124 -2.58 -5.30 -7.99
CA THR A 124 -3.67 -4.32 -8.06
C THR A 124 -3.19 -2.97 -7.49
N THR A 125 -3.97 -1.92 -7.68
CA THR A 125 -3.73 -0.57 -7.17
C THR A 125 -5.05 0.19 -7.09
N HIS A 126 -5.02 1.48 -6.79
CA HIS A 126 -6.21 2.33 -6.87
C HIS A 126 -6.78 2.37 -8.30
N TRP A 127 -8.10 2.29 -8.44
CA TRP A 127 -8.79 2.24 -9.74
C TRP A 127 -8.38 3.36 -10.71
N ALA A 128 -8.21 4.59 -10.21
CA ALA A 128 -7.81 5.74 -11.04
C ALA A 128 -6.36 5.68 -11.54
N SER A 129 -5.55 4.77 -11.02
CA SER A 129 -4.15 4.58 -11.40
C SER A 129 -3.86 3.16 -11.91
N PHE A 130 -4.89 2.36 -12.15
CA PHE A 130 -4.78 0.94 -12.51
C PHE A 130 -3.97 0.72 -13.79
N ASP A 131 -4.20 1.57 -14.80
CA ASP A 131 -3.50 1.54 -16.09
C ASP A 131 -2.00 1.85 -16.02
N LEU A 132 -1.49 2.26 -14.85
CA LEU A 132 -0.07 2.53 -14.65
C LEU A 132 0.73 1.29 -14.23
N LEU A 133 0.08 0.20 -13.83
CA LEU A 133 0.76 -1.04 -13.42
C LEU A 133 1.70 -1.61 -14.52
N PRO A 134 1.29 -1.66 -15.82
CA PRO A 134 2.17 -2.14 -16.89
C PRO A 134 3.45 -1.32 -17.08
N TYR A 135 3.44 -0.01 -16.78
CA TYR A 135 4.65 0.84 -16.84
C TYR A 135 5.75 0.39 -15.89
N PHE A 136 5.41 -0.42 -14.88
CA PHE A 136 6.36 -1.00 -13.93
C PHE A 136 6.55 -2.51 -14.13
N GLY A 137 6.04 -3.05 -15.24
CA GLY A 137 6.18 -4.46 -15.63
C GLY A 137 5.26 -5.40 -14.85
N ALA A 138 4.28 -4.87 -14.12
CA ALA A 138 3.30 -5.66 -13.41
C ALA A 138 2.25 -6.23 -14.37
N ILE A 139 1.68 -7.38 -14.01
CA ILE A 139 0.49 -7.96 -14.62
C ILE A 139 -0.71 -7.41 -13.84
N PRO A 140 -1.51 -6.48 -14.41
CA PRO A 140 -2.63 -5.89 -13.71
C PRO A 140 -3.74 -6.93 -13.45
N VAL A 141 -4.23 -6.97 -12.22
CA VAL A 141 -5.35 -7.84 -11.80
C VAL A 141 -6.38 -6.99 -11.08
N ASP A 142 -7.56 -6.87 -11.69
CA ASP A 142 -8.67 -6.06 -11.14
C ASP A 142 -9.41 -6.84 -10.05
N GLN A 143 -8.82 -6.85 -8.87
CA GLN A 143 -9.39 -7.42 -7.65
C GLN A 143 -9.09 -6.49 -6.48
N ARG A 144 -9.97 -6.53 -5.47
CA ARG A 144 -9.82 -5.76 -4.23
C ARG A 144 -8.53 -6.08 -3.49
N VAL A 145 -8.14 -7.35 -3.47
CA VAL A 145 -6.88 -7.85 -2.91
C VAL A 145 -6.31 -8.89 -3.87
N VAL A 146 -5.02 -8.77 -4.19
CA VAL A 146 -4.27 -9.70 -5.02
C VAL A 146 -3.10 -10.24 -4.20
N VAL A 147 -2.99 -11.56 -4.12
CA VAL A 147 -1.85 -12.23 -3.48
C VAL A 147 -0.99 -12.85 -4.58
N ASP A 148 0.31 -12.55 -4.55
CA ASP A 148 1.32 -13.08 -5.49
C ASP A 148 2.55 -13.56 -4.71
N GLY A 149 2.54 -14.85 -4.35
CA GLY A 149 3.52 -15.42 -3.44
C GLY A 149 3.46 -14.74 -2.06
N THR A 150 4.56 -14.10 -1.65
CA THR A 150 4.65 -13.36 -0.38
C THR A 150 4.21 -11.90 -0.48
N TRP A 151 3.75 -11.47 -1.66
CA TRP A 151 3.27 -10.12 -1.87
C TRP A 151 1.75 -10.06 -1.75
N VAL A 152 1.26 -9.03 -1.08
CA VAL A 152 -0.16 -8.70 -0.99
C VAL A 152 -0.34 -7.29 -1.54
N PHE A 153 -1.20 -7.14 -2.54
CA PHE A 153 -1.57 -5.85 -3.11
C PHE A 153 -3.05 -5.62 -2.81
N ALA A 154 -3.36 -4.57 -2.07
CA ALA A 154 -4.73 -4.11 -1.88
C ALA A 154 -5.01 -2.93 -2.82
N ALA A 155 -6.24 -2.88 -3.35
CA ALA A 155 -6.70 -1.80 -4.22
C ALA A 155 -6.86 -0.48 -3.44
N GLY A 156 -7.80 0.38 -3.82
CA GLY A 156 -7.96 1.70 -3.20
C GLY A 156 -8.36 1.68 -1.73
N VAL A 157 -7.68 2.49 -0.92
CA VAL A 157 -8.19 3.05 0.34
C VAL A 157 -8.56 1.97 1.35
N THR A 158 -9.86 1.69 1.50
CA THR A 158 -10.37 0.75 2.50
C THR A 158 -10.01 -0.71 2.21
N ALA A 159 -9.57 -1.02 0.99
CA ALA A 159 -9.06 -2.35 0.64
C ALA A 159 -7.86 -2.76 1.51
N GLY A 160 -7.14 -1.79 2.08
CA GLY A 160 -6.04 -2.05 3.01
C GLY A 160 -6.46 -2.88 4.24
N ILE A 161 -7.70 -2.75 4.72
CA ILE A 161 -8.20 -3.52 5.86
C ILE A 161 -8.35 -5.00 5.46
N ASP A 162 -8.98 -5.27 4.32
CA ASP A 162 -9.16 -6.64 3.81
C ASP A 162 -7.83 -7.31 3.47
N GLY A 163 -6.92 -6.56 2.83
CA GLY A 163 -5.57 -7.03 2.51
C GLY A 163 -4.77 -7.36 3.77
N ALA A 164 -4.87 -6.53 4.81
CA ALA A 164 -4.22 -6.78 6.08
C ALA A 164 -4.81 -7.98 6.82
N LEU A 165 -6.12 -8.21 6.78
CA LEU A 165 -6.75 -9.40 7.36
C LEU A 165 -6.29 -10.67 6.62
N ARG A 166 -6.18 -10.60 5.29
CA ARG A 166 -5.62 -11.69 4.50
C ARG A 166 -4.17 -11.96 4.89
N LEU A 167 -3.36 -10.92 5.02
CA LEU A 167 -1.96 -11.04 5.43
C LEU A 167 -1.83 -11.61 6.85
N ALA A 168 -2.67 -11.17 7.80
CA ALA A 168 -2.70 -11.72 9.15
C ALA A 168 -2.96 -13.24 9.15
N ALA A 169 -3.85 -13.71 8.27
CA ALA A 169 -4.12 -15.14 8.10
C ALA A 169 -2.90 -15.90 7.54
N GLU A 170 -2.18 -15.33 6.57
CA GLU A 170 -0.95 -15.94 6.03
C GLU A 170 0.18 -16.03 7.09
N LEU A 171 0.29 -15.00 7.94
CA LEU A 171 1.33 -14.88 8.97
C LEU A 171 1.03 -15.75 10.21
N ARG A 172 -0.19 -15.73 10.74
CA ARG A 172 -0.57 -16.36 12.03
C ARG A 172 -1.75 -17.33 11.97
N GLY A 173 -2.27 -17.60 10.78
CA GLY A 173 -3.40 -18.49 10.58
C GLY A 173 -4.75 -17.80 10.67
N GLU A 174 -5.77 -18.50 10.16
CA GLU A 174 -7.12 -17.96 10.03
C GLU A 174 -7.74 -17.58 11.36
N ASP A 175 -7.48 -18.33 12.44
CA ASP A 175 -8.09 -18.05 13.74
C ASP A 175 -7.62 -16.72 14.32
N ALA A 176 -6.35 -16.38 14.14
CA ALA A 176 -5.82 -15.06 14.52
C ALA A 176 -6.49 -13.95 13.70
N ALA A 177 -6.63 -14.12 12.38
CA ALA A 177 -7.28 -13.15 11.52
C ALA A 177 -8.78 -12.97 11.87
N LYS A 178 -9.50 -14.07 12.11
CA LYS A 178 -10.92 -14.06 12.53
C LYS A 178 -11.08 -13.37 13.90
N ALA A 179 -10.18 -13.62 14.84
CA ALA A 179 -10.19 -12.96 16.14
C ALA A 179 -9.97 -11.44 16.01
N ILE A 180 -9.02 -11.01 15.16
CA ILE A 180 -8.78 -9.60 14.87
C ILE A 180 -10.02 -8.97 14.20
N GLN A 181 -10.59 -9.63 13.19
CA GLN A 181 -11.79 -9.17 12.50
C GLN A 181 -12.96 -8.97 13.49
N LEU A 182 -13.19 -9.94 14.38
CA LEU A 182 -14.24 -9.88 15.40
C LEU A 182 -13.98 -8.76 16.41
N TYR A 183 -12.73 -8.60 16.87
CA TYR A 183 -12.36 -7.52 17.80
C TYR A 183 -12.67 -6.14 17.22
N MET A 184 -12.36 -5.95 15.93
CA MET A 184 -12.64 -4.70 15.21
C MET A 184 -14.12 -4.51 14.89
N ALA A 185 -14.96 -5.54 15.11
CA ALA A 185 -16.33 -5.62 14.60
C ALA A 185 -16.40 -5.29 13.10
N TYR A 186 -15.43 -5.81 12.32
CA TYR A 186 -15.33 -5.52 10.89
C TYR A 186 -16.38 -6.31 10.10
N ALA A 187 -17.60 -5.78 10.12
CA ALA A 187 -18.78 -6.24 9.40
C ALA A 187 -19.38 -5.02 8.65
N PRO A 188 -18.77 -4.59 7.52
CA PRO A 188 -19.15 -3.35 6.88
C PRO A 188 -20.54 -3.44 6.25
N GLU A 189 -21.35 -2.39 6.44
CA GLU A 189 -22.67 -2.20 5.83
C GLU A 189 -22.70 -0.86 5.06
N PRO A 190 -22.10 -0.78 3.86
CA PRO A 190 -22.06 0.47 3.09
C PRO A 190 -23.49 0.95 2.74
N PRO A 191 -23.84 2.22 2.98
CA PRO A 191 -25.17 2.75 2.69
C PRO A 191 -25.42 3.02 1.19
N PHE A 192 -24.39 2.91 0.35
CA PHE A 192 -24.46 3.17 -1.09
C PHE A 192 -23.66 2.13 -1.86
N ASP A 193 -24.03 1.95 -3.13
CA ASP A 193 -23.37 1.01 -4.03
C ASP A 193 -22.47 1.70 -5.08
N SER A 194 -21.53 2.52 -4.61
CA SER A 194 -20.64 3.32 -5.48
C SER A 194 -19.16 3.11 -5.16
N GLY A 195 -18.82 1.96 -4.58
CA GLY A 195 -17.45 1.65 -4.13
C GLY A 195 -16.49 1.25 -5.26
N THR A 196 -16.99 0.96 -6.46
CA THR A 196 -16.19 0.60 -7.63
C THR A 196 -16.67 1.35 -8.88
N PRO A 197 -15.80 1.60 -9.87
CA PRO A 197 -16.19 2.26 -11.12
C PRO A 197 -17.36 1.58 -11.84
N GLU A 198 -17.46 0.25 -11.76
CA GLU A 198 -18.47 -0.57 -12.45
C GLU A 198 -19.85 -0.45 -11.80
N ARG A 199 -19.93 -0.07 -10.53
CA ARG A 199 -21.19 0.02 -9.76
C ARG A 199 -21.66 1.45 -9.55
N ALA A 200 -20.73 2.41 -9.52
CA ALA A 200 -21.05 3.82 -9.36
C ALA A 200 -21.91 4.36 -10.53
N PRO A 201 -22.89 5.25 -10.29
CA PRO A 201 -23.60 5.93 -11.35
C PRO A 201 -22.62 6.71 -12.28
N PRO A 202 -22.83 6.72 -13.61
CA PRO A 202 -21.89 7.33 -14.55
C PRO A 202 -21.50 8.79 -14.22
N ALA A 203 -22.47 9.61 -13.81
CA ALA A 203 -22.19 11.01 -13.43
C ALA A 203 -21.28 11.12 -12.19
N ILE A 204 -21.41 10.20 -11.24
CA ILE A 204 -20.56 10.17 -10.04
C ILE A 204 -19.15 9.69 -10.39
N LEU A 205 -19.04 8.70 -11.29
CA LEU A 205 -17.75 8.26 -11.80
C LEU A 205 -17.00 9.39 -12.53
N GLU A 206 -17.69 10.12 -13.42
CA GLU A 206 -17.09 11.26 -14.13
C GLU A 206 -16.65 12.36 -13.17
N GLN A 207 -17.48 12.69 -12.18
CA GLN A 207 -17.10 13.64 -11.13
C GLN A 207 -15.85 13.18 -10.35
N ALA A 208 -15.80 11.89 -9.98
CA ALA A 208 -14.66 11.32 -9.26
C ALA A 208 -13.38 11.33 -10.12
N ARG A 209 -13.48 11.02 -11.42
CA ARG A 209 -12.37 11.11 -12.38
C ARG A 209 -11.85 12.54 -12.50
N ALA A 210 -12.75 13.52 -12.64
CA ALA A 210 -12.38 14.93 -12.71
C ALA A 210 -11.62 15.39 -11.45
N ALA A 211 -12.04 14.94 -10.26
CA ALA A 211 -11.41 15.30 -9.00
C ALA A 211 -9.96 14.80 -8.85
N VAL A 212 -9.58 13.72 -9.56
CA VAL A 212 -8.23 13.14 -9.51
C VAL A 212 -7.46 13.29 -10.83
N ALA A 213 -8.00 14.03 -11.81
CA ALA A 213 -7.40 14.14 -13.14
C ALA A 213 -5.97 14.70 -13.10
N ALA A 214 -5.76 15.81 -12.36
CA ALA A 214 -4.46 16.47 -12.28
C ALA A 214 -3.36 15.59 -11.66
N ILE A 215 -3.68 14.82 -10.61
CA ILE A 215 -2.71 13.90 -10.01
C ILE A 215 -2.47 12.67 -10.90
N THR A 216 -3.50 12.21 -11.61
CA THR A 216 -3.38 11.07 -12.55
C THR A 216 -2.49 11.41 -13.74
N GLU A 217 -2.60 12.62 -14.28
CA GLU A 217 -1.72 13.12 -15.35
C GLU A 217 -0.26 13.17 -14.90
N ARG A 218 0.01 13.75 -13.71
CA ARG A 218 1.37 13.77 -13.14
C ARG A 218 1.93 12.37 -12.95
N ARG A 219 1.17 11.46 -12.32
CA ARG A 219 1.57 10.06 -12.13
C ARG A 219 1.89 9.38 -13.47
N THR A 220 1.11 9.64 -14.52
CA THR A 220 1.36 9.08 -15.86
C THR A 220 2.68 9.58 -16.45
N ALA A 221 2.94 10.89 -16.34
CA ALA A 221 4.18 11.48 -16.81
C ALA A 221 5.39 10.91 -16.06
N THR A 222 5.29 10.77 -14.74
CA THR A 222 6.34 10.20 -13.88
C THR A 222 6.54 8.71 -14.15
N ALA A 223 5.46 7.93 -14.29
CA ALA A 223 5.54 6.51 -14.65
C ALA A 223 6.28 6.28 -15.98
N ARG A 224 6.05 7.13 -17.00
CA ARG A 224 6.80 7.07 -18.28
C ARG A 224 8.30 7.27 -18.09
N ARG A 225 8.72 8.28 -17.31
CA ARG A 225 10.14 8.54 -17.04
C ARG A 225 10.78 7.39 -16.28
N VAL A 226 10.09 6.88 -15.26
CA VAL A 226 10.58 5.77 -14.43
C VAL A 226 10.63 4.47 -15.23
N ALA A 227 9.63 4.16 -16.05
CA ALA A 227 9.64 2.99 -16.94
C ALA A 227 10.86 2.99 -17.88
N ALA A 228 11.16 4.14 -18.49
CA ALA A 228 12.35 4.30 -19.33
C ALA A 228 13.65 4.04 -18.55
N ARG A 229 13.77 4.58 -17.33
CA ARG A 229 14.92 4.33 -16.43
C ARG A 229 15.05 2.85 -16.05
N LEU A 230 13.93 2.15 -15.83
CA LEU A 230 13.90 0.74 -15.44
C LEU A 230 14.01 -0.22 -16.64
N GLY A 231 14.05 0.27 -17.88
CA GLY A 231 14.04 -0.56 -19.08
C GLY A 231 12.78 -1.45 -19.16
N VAL A 232 11.62 -0.88 -18.84
CA VAL A 232 10.31 -1.53 -18.97
C VAL A 232 9.60 -0.91 -20.18
N GLN A 233 9.07 -1.76 -21.06
CA GLN A 233 8.15 -1.34 -22.11
C GLN A 233 6.73 -1.72 -21.64
N PRO A 234 5.85 -0.75 -21.40
CA PRO A 234 4.48 -0.99 -20.95
C PRO A 234 3.62 -1.74 -21.97
#